data_AF-A0A450W7H1-F1
#
_entry.id   AF-A0A450W7H1-F1
#
_cell.length_a   1.000
_cell.length_b   1.000
_cell.length_c   1.000
_cell.angle_alpha   90.00
_cell.angle_beta   90.00
_cell.angle_gamma   90.00
#
_symmetry.space_group_name_H-M   'P 1'
#
loop_
_entity.id
_entity.type
_entity.pdbx_description
1 polymer ?
#
loop_
_entity_poly.entity_id
_entity_poly.type
_entity_poly.pdbx_seq_one_letter_code
_entity_poly.pdbx_strand_id
1 'polypeptide(L)' 'MNLNTASEAVRQMATLPYEQQERTLEFMKGLTLSGKSGVPGEKLLKYAGFIPADDLKTMSQAIESDCGKTEPNEW' A
#
# COMPACT_ATOMS: atom_id res chain seq x y z
N MET A 1 -22.18 -14.40 -3.03
CA MET A 1 -20.99 -15.00 -3.71
C MET A 1 -21.40 -15.36 -5.12
N ASN A 2 -20.76 -14.80 -6.15
CA ASN A 2 -21.06 -15.17 -7.54
C ASN A 2 -20.20 -16.37 -7.93
N LEU A 3 -20.81 -17.56 -7.99
CA LEU A 3 -20.12 -18.82 -8.25
C LEU A 3 -19.52 -18.90 -9.66
N ASN A 4 -20.09 -18.16 -10.62
CA ASN A 4 -19.56 -18.10 -11.99
C ASN A 4 -18.25 -17.31 -12.05
N THR A 5 -18.12 -16.24 -11.25
CA THR A 5 -16.88 -15.45 -11.18
C THR A 5 -15.75 -16.23 -10.50
N ALA A 6 -16.06 -16.97 -9.43
CA ALA A 6 -15.07 -17.78 -8.72
C ALA A 6 -14.54 -18.94 -9.57
N SER A 7 -15.41 -19.61 -10.31
CA SER A 7 -14.99 -20.72 -11.19
C SER A 7 -14.14 -20.25 -12.37
N GLU A 8 -14.45 -19.10 -12.95
CA GLU A 8 -13.64 -18.50 -14.01
C GLU A 8 -12.26 -18.07 -13.51
N ALA A 9 -12.17 -17.49 -12.31
CA ALA A 9 -10.90 -17.13 -11.70
C ALA A 9 -9.98 -18.35 -11.50
N VAL A 10 -10.54 -19.49 -11.06
CA VAL A 10 -9.78 -20.75 -10.93
C VAL A 10 -9.29 -21.26 -12.29
N ARG A 11 -10.13 -21.18 -13.33
CA ARG A 11 -9.74 -21.60 -14.69
C ARG A 11 -8.60 -20.75 -15.25
N GLN A 12 -8.68 -19.43 -15.08
CA GLN A 12 -7.62 -18.54 -15.54
C GLN A 12 -6.33 -18.72 -14.73
N MET A 13 -6.42 -18.97 -13.42
CA MET A 13 -5.24 -19.26 -12.61
C MET A 13 -4.53 -20.53 -13.05
N ALA A 14 -5.28 -21.57 -13.41
CA ALA A 14 -4.72 -22.85 -13.84
C ALA A 14 -3.90 -22.77 -15.14
N THR A 15 -4.08 -21.71 -15.96
CA THR A 15 -3.30 -21.52 -17.20
C THR A 15 -2.01 -20.72 -16.99
N LEU A 16 -1.83 -20.10 -15.82
CA LEU A 16 -0.64 -19.32 -15.50
C LEU A 16 0.56 -20.24 -15.22
N PRO A 17 1.80 -19.81 -15.48
CA PRO A 17 2.98 -20.51 -14.97
C PRO A 17 3.05 -20.43 -13.44
N TYR A 18 3.76 -21.38 -12.83
CA TYR A 18 3.75 -21.62 -11.38
C TYR A 18 4.02 -20.35 -10.53
N GLU A 19 5.03 -19.57 -10.88
CA GLU A 19 5.37 -18.34 -10.16
C GLU A 19 4.23 -17.32 -10.18
N GLN A 20 3.53 -17.20 -11.31
CA GLN A 20 2.39 -16.32 -11.46
C GLN A 20 1.17 -16.85 -10.70
N GLN A 21 0.98 -18.18 -10.62
CA GLN A 21 -0.05 -18.78 -9.77
C GLN A 21 0.16 -18.42 -8.30
N GLU A 22 1.39 -18.56 -7.80
CA GLU A 22 1.75 -18.21 -6.41
C GLU A 22 1.47 -16.72 -6.14
N ARG A 23 1.90 -15.85 -7.06
CA ARG A 23 1.68 -14.40 -6.94
C ARG A 23 0.20 -14.02 -6.94
N THR A 24 -0.62 -14.65 -7.78
CA THR A 24 -2.07 -14.41 -7.80
C THR A 24 -2.74 -14.94 -6.54
N LEU A 25 -2.30 -16.08 -6.00
CA LEU A 25 -2.82 -16.62 -4.74
C LEU A 25 -2.53 -15.66 -3.57
N GLU A 26 -1.30 -15.15 -3.46
CA GLU A 26 -0.93 -14.16 -2.44
C GLU A 26 -1.77 -12.88 -2.56
N PHE A 27 -1.99 -12.39 -3.78
CA PHE A 27 -2.87 -11.24 -4.02
C PHE A 27 -4.31 -11.49 -3.52
N MET A 28 -4.90 -12.63 -3.86
CA MET A 28 -6.26 -12.97 -3.39
C MET A 28 -6.35 -13.11 -1.87
N LYS A 29 -5.33 -13.68 -1.21
CA LYS A 29 -5.24 -13.66 0.26
C LYS A 29 -5.20 -12.23 0.79
N GLY A 30 -4.43 -11.34 0.15
CA GLY A 30 -4.43 -9.91 0.46
C GLY A 30 -5.80 -9.24 0.34
N LEU A 31 -6.59 -9.63 -0.67
CA LEU A 31 -7.97 -9.14 -0.81
C LEU A 31 -8.89 -9.61 0.32
N THR A 32 -8.65 -10.77 0.94
CA THR A 32 -9.42 -11.19 2.13
C THR A 32 -9.04 -10.41 3.40
N LEU A 33 -7.86 -9.78 3.41
CA LEU A 33 -7.40 -8.86 4.45
C LEU A 33 -7.93 -7.43 4.26
N SER A 34 -8.84 -7.20 3.30
CA SER A 34 -9.37 -5.88 2.90
C SER A 34 -10.28 -5.19 3.93
N GLY A 35 -10.48 -5.76 5.12
CA GLY A 35 -10.90 -4.95 6.26
C GLY A 35 -9.72 -4.06 6.65
N LYS A 36 -9.76 -2.76 6.32
CA LYS A 36 -8.73 -1.72 6.59
C LYS A 36 -7.58 -2.25 7.46
N SER A 37 -6.62 -2.93 6.85
CA SER A 37 -5.46 -3.42 7.58
C SER A 37 -4.57 -2.22 7.85
N GLY A 38 -4.52 -1.82 9.11
CA GLY A 38 -3.76 -0.67 9.57
C GLY A 38 -3.59 -0.77 11.08
N VAL A 39 -2.56 -0.12 11.59
CA VAL A 39 -2.39 0.03 13.03
C VAL A 39 -3.33 1.16 13.48
N PRO A 40 -4.22 0.94 14.46
CA PRO A 40 -5.02 2.02 15.04
C PRO A 40 -4.14 3.20 15.42
N GLY A 41 -4.54 4.42 15.07
CA GLY A 41 -3.73 5.63 15.28
C GLY A 41 -3.30 5.82 16.74
N GLU A 42 -4.15 5.43 17.68
CA GLU A 42 -3.84 5.39 19.12
C GLU A 42 -2.56 4.59 19.44
N LYS A 43 -2.28 3.49 18.72
CA LYS A 43 -1.09 2.66 18.91
C LYS A 43 0.17 3.27 18.31
N LEU A 44 0.03 4.30 17.47
CA LEU A 44 1.14 5.04 16.87
C LEU A 44 1.58 6.24 17.73
N LEU A 45 0.77 6.66 18.71
CA LEU A 45 1.10 7.79 19.60
C LEU A 45 2.42 7.62 20.34
N LYS A 46 2.83 6.37 20.59
CA LYS A 46 4.14 6.05 21.18
C LYS A 46 5.34 6.52 20.35
N TYR A 47 5.14 6.93 19.09
CA TYR A 47 6.18 7.48 18.22
C TYR A 47 6.07 9.01 18.07
N ALA A 48 5.08 9.65 18.69
CA ALA A 48 4.93 11.10 18.62
C ALA A 48 6.15 11.79 19.25
N GLY A 49 6.74 12.74 18.54
CA GLY A 49 7.93 13.47 19.01
C GLY A 49 9.24 12.67 18.99
N PHE A 50 9.29 11.50 18.33
CA PHE A 50 10.51 10.69 18.24
C PHE A 50 11.56 11.27 17.29
N ILE A 51 11.18 12.17 16.38
CA ILE A 51 12.10 12.79 15.43
C ILE A 51 12.83 13.93 16.16
N PRO A 52 14.17 13.89 16.27
CA PRO A 52 14.96 14.98 16.84
C PRO A 52 14.74 16.31 16.09
N ALA A 53 14.91 17.43 16.79
CA ALA A 53 14.69 18.76 16.21
C ALA A 53 15.61 19.06 15.00
N ASP A 54 16.85 18.57 15.03
CA ASP A 54 17.79 18.75 13.92
C ASP A 54 17.38 17.95 12.67
N ASP A 55 16.83 16.75 12.86
CA ASP A 55 16.28 15.93 11.78
C ASP A 55 15.02 16.58 11.22
N LEU A 56 14.15 17.13 12.07
CA LEU A 56 12.98 17.91 11.63
C LEU A 56 13.41 19.10 10.76
N LYS A 57 14.45 19.84 11.17
CA LYS A 57 14.99 20.96 10.40
C LYS A 57 15.51 20.51 9.04
N THR A 58 16.22 19.38 9.00
CA THR A 58 16.74 18.79 7.76
C THR A 58 15.61 18.39 6.82
N MET A 59 14.55 17.76 7.35
CA MET A 59 13.35 17.40 6.59
C MET A 59 12.64 18.65 6.04
N SER A 60 12.47 19.69 6.85
CA SER A 60 11.87 20.97 6.41
C SER A 60 12.67 21.61 5.27
N GLN A 61 13.99 21.64 5.38
CA GLN A 61 14.85 22.19 4.33
C GLN A 61 14.75 21.38 3.02
N ALA A 62 14.68 20.05 3.11
CA ALA A 62 14.52 19.19 1.94
C ALA A 62 13.15 19.42 1.26
N ILE A 63 12.08 19.57 2.04
CA ILE A 63 10.75 19.93 1.52
C ILE A 63 10.80 21.31 0.87
N GLU A 64 11.39 22.32 1.50
CA GLU A 64 11.42 23.67 0.93
C GLU A 64 12.30 23.78 -0.32
N SER A 65 13.39 23.00 -0.39
CA SER A 65 14.37 23.08 -1.47
C SER A 65 14.04 22.17 -2.67
N ASP A 66 13.30 21.08 -2.44
CA ASP A 66 13.04 20.02 -3.42
C ASP A 66 11.59 19.51 -3.44
N CYS A 67 10.65 20.13 -2.71
CA CYS A 67 9.23 19.80 -2.91
C CYS A 67 8.84 20.34 -4.29
N GLY A 68 8.80 19.40 -5.23
CA GLY A 68 8.40 19.59 -6.61
C GLY A 68 7.22 20.54 -6.69
N LYS A 69 7.38 21.56 -7.54
CA LYS A 69 6.28 22.39 -8.01
C LYS A 69 5.18 21.45 -8.48
N THR A 70 4.13 21.28 -7.70
CA THR A 70 2.92 20.66 -8.21
C THR A 70 2.29 21.71 -9.10
N GLU A 71 2.55 21.61 -10.41
CA GLU A 71 1.81 22.36 -11.42
C GLU A 71 0.33 22.05 -11.22
N PRO A 72 -0.50 23.03 -10.81
CA PRO A 72 -1.91 22.78 -10.49
C PRO A 72 -2.73 22.26 -11.69
N ASN A 73 -2.15 22.32 -12.89
CA ASN A 73 -2.76 21.99 -14.18
C ASN A 73 -2.14 20.76 -14.84
N GLU A 74 -1.35 19.94 -14.13
CA GLU A 74 -0.70 18.76 -14.72
C GLU A 74 -1.58 17.50 -14.81
N TRP A 75 -2.88 17.58 -14.52
CA TRP A 75 -3.85 16.48 -14.69
C TRP A 75 -4.96 16.81 -15.68
#